data_AF-A0A7C2K8N0-F1
#
_entry.id   AF-A0A7C2K8N0-F1
#
_cell.length_a   1.000
_cell.length_b   1.000
_cell.length_c   1.000
_cell.angle_alpha   90.00
_cell.angle_beta   90.00
_cell.angle_gamma   90.00
#
_symmetry.space_group_name_H-M   'P 1'
#
loop_
_entity.id
_entity.type
_entity.pdbx_description
1 polymer ?
#
loop_
_entity_poly.entity_id
_entity_poly.type
_entity_poly.pdbx_seq_one_letter_code
_entity_poly.pdbx_strand_id
1 'polypeptide(L)'
;MPKPKETVYDHNLTDKERELLGVGDNREDYLKGLSEDSALADLFRLYFHRGDWAKAKEYLKRIKDENYKRDIFVLALGGCLIYSKEQAEWRRKASEYFRDAFEDGSSEQKKKRSRKKP
;
A
#
# COMPACT_ATOMS: atom_id res chain seq x y z
N MET A 1 -17.31 -19.31 10.42
CA MET A 1 -17.27 -17.84 10.58
C MET A 1 -16.22 -17.30 9.62
N PRO A 2 -16.49 -16.24 8.83
CA PRO A 2 -15.43 -15.59 8.06
C PRO A 2 -14.34 -15.13 9.04
N LYS A 3 -13.07 -15.30 8.66
CA LYS A 3 -11.95 -14.80 9.48
C LYS A 3 -12.11 -13.28 9.62
N PRO A 4 -11.92 -12.70 10.82
CA PRO A 4 -11.91 -11.26 10.97
C PRO A 4 -10.83 -10.68 10.06
N LYS A 5 -11.18 -9.56 9.40
CA LYS A 5 -10.25 -8.82 8.55
C LYS A 5 -9.13 -8.27 9.46
N GLU A 6 -7.89 -8.63 9.14
CA GLU A 6 -6.68 -8.08 9.77
C GLU A 6 -6.60 -6.57 9.52
N THR A 7 -6.30 -5.79 10.55
CA THR A 7 -6.28 -4.32 10.50
C THR A 7 -5.05 -3.76 11.21
N VAL A 8 -4.76 -2.47 10.99
CA VAL A 8 -3.66 -1.77 11.68
C VAL A 8 -3.72 -1.88 13.22
N TYR A 9 -4.91 -2.02 13.80
CA TYR A 9 -5.11 -2.22 15.24
C TYR A 9 -4.57 -3.55 15.76
N ASP A 10 -4.36 -4.53 14.89
CA ASP A 10 -3.82 -5.83 15.25
C ASP A 10 -2.27 -5.85 15.21
N HIS A 11 -1.62 -4.70 14.95
CA HIS A 11 -0.16 -4.58 14.75
C HIS A 11 0.52 -3.58 15.69
N ASN A 12 0.01 -3.43 16.92
CA ASN A 12 0.55 -2.52 17.94
C ASN A 12 0.69 -1.09 17.38
N LEU A 13 -0.42 -0.53 16.91
CA LEU A 13 -0.47 0.81 16.34
C LEU A 13 -0.17 1.85 17.44
N THR A 14 0.81 2.71 17.21
CA THR A 14 1.10 3.85 18.10
C THR A 14 0.25 5.05 17.75
N ASP A 15 0.08 6.00 18.68
CA ASP A 15 -0.70 7.23 18.43
C ASP A 15 -0.11 8.08 17.30
N LYS A 16 1.22 8.12 17.19
CA LYS A 16 1.91 8.82 16.09
C LYS A 16 1.62 8.17 14.74
N GLU A 17 1.61 6.84 14.68
CA GLU A 17 1.29 6.10 13.45
C GLU A 17 -0.19 6.26 13.10
N ARG A 18 -1.06 6.29 14.11
CA ARG A 18 -2.49 6.54 13.93
C ARG A 18 -2.74 7.90 13.28
N GLU A 19 -2.14 8.95 13.83
CA GLU A 19 -2.22 10.31 13.28
C GLU A 19 -1.67 10.37 11.85
N LEU A 20 -0.50 9.75 11.62
CA LEU A 20 0.14 9.71 10.31
C LEU A 20 -0.72 8.98 9.25
N LEU A 21 -1.43 7.93 9.64
CA LEU A 21 -2.30 7.18 8.75
C LEU A 21 -3.66 7.87 8.54
N GLY A 22 -4.06 8.73 9.47
CA GLY A 22 -5.38 9.36 9.49
C GLY A 22 -6.49 8.39 9.88
N VAL A 23 -6.16 7.33 10.61
CA VAL A 23 -7.16 6.38 11.13
C VAL A 23 -7.65 6.93 12.47
N GLY A 24 -8.97 7.04 12.66
CA GLY A 24 -9.55 7.64 13.87
C GLY A 24 -9.19 6.87 15.15
N ASP A 25 -9.52 7.40 16.33
CA ASP A 25 -9.15 6.79 17.62
C ASP A 25 -9.93 5.51 17.97
N ASN A 26 -11.08 5.31 17.33
CA ASN A 26 -11.98 4.21 17.64
C ASN A 26 -11.91 3.11 16.57
N ARG A 27 -11.54 1.89 17.00
CA ARG A 27 -11.55 0.67 16.16
C ARG A 27 -12.93 0.41 15.56
N GLU A 28 -14.01 0.60 16.32
CA GLU A 28 -15.36 0.33 15.84
C GLU A 28 -15.76 1.29 14.71
N ASP A 29 -15.42 2.57 14.84
CA ASP A 29 -15.68 3.56 13.80
C ASP A 29 -14.77 3.34 12.58
N TYR A 30 -13.52 2.95 12.79
CA TYR A 30 -12.62 2.56 11.71
C TYR A 30 -13.17 1.36 10.91
N LEU A 31 -13.80 0.38 11.58
CA LEU A 31 -14.36 -0.79 10.93
C LEU A 31 -15.63 -0.48 10.13
N LYS A 32 -16.34 0.62 10.43
CA LYS A 32 -17.55 1.02 9.69
C LYS A 32 -17.18 1.44 8.27
N GLY A 33 -17.60 0.63 7.30
CA GLY A 33 -17.35 0.91 5.88
C GLY A 33 -15.95 0.53 5.38
N LEU A 34 -15.15 -0.16 6.20
CA LEU A 34 -13.79 -0.56 5.82
C LEU A 34 -13.82 -1.69 4.77
N SER A 35 -13.38 -1.38 3.55
CA SER A 35 -13.17 -2.37 2.48
C SER A 35 -11.93 -3.24 2.75
N GLU A 36 -11.80 -4.39 2.06
CA GLU A 36 -10.62 -5.28 2.26
C GLU A 36 -9.37 -4.60 1.75
N ASP A 37 -9.46 -4.00 0.57
CA ASP A 37 -8.38 -3.25 -0.04
C ASP A 37 -7.98 -2.03 0.80
N SER A 38 -8.94 -1.35 1.44
CA SER A 38 -8.64 -0.22 2.35
C SER A 38 -7.87 -0.67 3.59
N ALA A 39 -8.25 -1.77 4.23
CA ALA A 39 -7.50 -2.30 5.37
C ALA A 39 -6.07 -2.72 4.97
N LEU A 40 -5.93 -3.36 3.80
CA LEU A 40 -4.63 -3.73 3.24
C LEU A 40 -3.78 -2.50 2.89
N ALA A 41 -4.40 -1.43 2.39
CA ALA A 41 -3.73 -0.16 2.12
C ALA A 41 -3.20 0.49 3.40
N ASP A 42 -3.98 0.49 4.48
CA ASP A 42 -3.54 1.02 5.78
C ASP A 42 -2.39 0.19 6.37
N LEU A 43 -2.45 -1.14 6.25
CA LEU A 43 -1.37 -2.05 6.63
C LEU A 43 -0.11 -1.82 5.80
N PHE A 44 -0.24 -1.66 4.49
CA PHE A 44 0.87 -1.29 3.61
C PHE A 44 1.50 0.02 4.09
N ARG A 45 0.71 1.08 4.32
CA ARG A 45 1.22 2.38 4.76
C ARG A 45 1.92 2.27 6.12
N LEU A 46 1.34 1.55 7.08
CA LEU A 46 1.96 1.33 8.40
C LEU A 46 3.37 0.75 8.28
N TYR A 47 3.52 -0.38 7.59
CA TYR A 47 4.82 -1.04 7.45
C TYR A 47 5.78 -0.28 6.55
N PHE A 48 5.27 0.45 5.55
CA PHE A 48 6.05 1.33 4.70
C PHE A 48 6.70 2.46 5.52
N HIS A 49 5.95 3.06 6.45
CA HIS A 49 6.46 4.09 7.36
C HIS A 49 7.40 3.55 8.45
N ARG A 50 7.19 2.30 8.90
CA ARG A 50 8.12 1.60 9.80
C ARG A 50 9.44 1.21 9.11
N GLY A 51 9.50 1.25 7.78
CA GLY A 51 10.65 0.80 6.99
C GLY A 51 10.70 -0.71 6.75
N ASP A 52 9.69 -1.47 7.19
CA ASP A 52 9.57 -2.91 6.90
C ASP A 52 8.93 -3.10 5.52
N TRP A 53 9.75 -2.92 4.49
CA TRP A 53 9.29 -2.96 3.11
C TRP A 53 8.87 -4.36 2.65
N ALA A 54 9.37 -5.41 3.30
CA ALA A 54 8.96 -6.78 3.00
C ALA A 54 7.48 -6.97 3.34
N LYS A 55 7.07 -6.67 4.58
CA LYS A 55 5.66 -6.75 4.99
C LYS A 55 4.77 -5.78 4.22
N ALA A 56 5.23 -4.54 4.03
CA ALA A 56 4.49 -3.56 3.24
C ALA A 56 4.16 -4.11 1.85
N LYS A 57 5.14 -4.75 1.18
CA LYS A 57 4.95 -5.36 -0.15
C LYS A 57 3.98 -6.52 -0.13
N GLU A 58 3.97 -7.35 0.91
CA GLU A 58 2.99 -8.43 1.06
C GLU A 58 1.56 -7.89 1.13
N TYR A 59 1.30 -6.87 1.94
CA TYR A 59 -0.03 -6.25 2.02
C TYR A 59 -0.43 -5.54 0.72
N LEU A 60 0.51 -4.81 0.09
CA LEU A 60 0.27 -4.15 -1.18
C LEU A 60 -0.11 -5.15 -2.29
N LYS A 61 0.55 -6.32 -2.36
CA LYS A 61 0.24 -7.36 -3.35
C LYS A 61 -1.16 -7.98 -3.15
N ARG A 62 -1.69 -7.98 -1.93
CA ARG A 62 -3.01 -8.52 -1.59
C ARG A 62 -4.17 -7.62 -2.03
N ILE A 63 -3.93 -6.34 -2.30
CA ILE A 63 -4.94 -5.39 -2.80
C ILE A 63 -5.42 -5.87 -4.18
N LYS A 64 -6.73 -5.98 -4.38
CA LYS A 64 -7.33 -6.52 -5.61
C LYS A 64 -7.58 -5.45 -6.66
N ASP A 65 -7.99 -4.26 -6.25
CA ASP A 65 -8.14 -3.13 -7.15
C ASP A 65 -6.76 -2.59 -7.55
N GLU A 66 -6.36 -2.86 -8.80
CA GLU A 66 -5.06 -2.44 -9.35
C GLU A 66 -4.91 -0.92 -9.48
N ASN A 67 -6.01 -0.18 -9.71
CA ASN A 67 -5.96 1.28 -9.76
C ASN A 67 -5.75 1.83 -8.35
N TYR A 68 -6.53 1.33 -7.39
CA TYR A 68 -6.39 1.70 -5.99
C TYR A 68 -5.01 1.35 -5.43
N LYS A 69 -4.48 0.17 -5.75
CA LYS A 69 -3.11 -0.26 -5.39
C LYS A 69 -2.05 0.73 -5.87
N ARG A 70 -2.16 1.18 -7.13
CA ARG A 70 -1.24 2.16 -7.71
C ARG A 70 -1.38 3.52 -7.04
N ASP A 71 -2.60 3.99 -6.83
CA ASP A 71 -2.86 5.28 -6.19
C ASP A 71 -2.30 5.32 -4.77
N ILE A 72 -2.52 4.27 -3.97
CA ILE A 72 -1.97 4.12 -2.63
C ILE A 72 -0.44 4.13 -2.64
N PHE A 73 0.19 3.43 -3.58
CA PHE A 73 1.65 3.41 -3.69
C PHE A 73 2.22 4.77 -4.12
N VAL A 74 1.58 5.45 -5.07
CA VAL A 74 1.97 6.80 -5.49
C VAL A 74 1.79 7.79 -4.34
N LEU A 75 0.71 7.69 -3.56
CA LEU A 75 0.50 8.53 -2.38
C LEU A 75 1.55 8.27 -1.31
N ALA A 76 1.91 7.01 -1.04
CA ALA A 76 2.99 6.66 -0.11
C ALA A 76 4.36 7.19 -0.59
N LEU A 77 4.64 7.08 -1.90
CA LEU A 77 5.85 7.62 -2.51
C LEU A 77 5.84 9.13 -2.71
N GLY A 78 4.68 9.79 -2.71
CA GLY A 78 4.49 11.18 -3.15
C GLY A 78 4.09 12.14 -2.02
N GLY A 79 3.36 11.69 -1.01
CA GLY A 79 2.82 12.48 0.10
C GLY A 79 3.86 13.07 1.07
N CYS A 80 5.12 12.64 0.99
CA CYS A 80 6.24 13.38 1.57
C CYS A 80 6.65 14.51 0.61
N LEU A 81 6.27 15.76 0.91
CA LEU A 81 6.90 16.91 0.24
C LEU A 81 8.43 16.77 0.46
N ILE A 82 9.21 16.73 -0.63
CA ILE A 82 10.64 16.40 -0.55
C ILE A 82 11.36 17.59 0.05
N TYR A 83 11.86 17.44 1.28
CA TYR A 83 12.65 18.50 1.93
C TYR A 83 14.15 18.19 2.01
N SER A 84 14.59 16.94 1.78
CA SER A 84 16.00 16.53 1.92
C SER A 84 16.47 15.46 0.92
N LYS A 85 17.79 15.39 0.70
CA LYS A 85 18.45 14.39 -0.17
C LYS A 85 18.25 12.95 0.34
N GLU A 86 18.29 12.75 1.65
CA GLU A 86 18.10 11.43 2.26
C GLU A 86 16.71 10.86 1.96
N GLN A 87 15.67 11.70 2.02
CA GLN A 87 14.31 11.31 1.64
C GLN A 87 14.17 11.00 0.14
N ALA A 88 14.91 11.71 -0.72
CA ALA A 88 14.94 11.42 -2.15
C ALA A 88 15.62 10.06 -2.45
N GLU A 89 16.73 9.75 -1.78
CA GLU A 89 17.40 8.45 -1.93
C GLU A 89 16.54 7.30 -1.37
N TRP A 90 15.89 7.51 -0.23
CA TRP A 90 14.97 6.54 0.35
C TRP A 90 13.81 6.24 -0.61
N ARG A 91 13.21 7.26 -1.21
CA ARG A 91 12.14 7.13 -2.22
C ARG A 91 12.61 6.36 -3.45
N ARG A 92 13.82 6.64 -3.93
CA ARG A 92 14.41 5.92 -5.06
C ARG A 92 14.53 4.43 -4.71
N LYS A 93 15.13 4.10 -3.57
CA LYS A 93 15.28 2.71 -3.11
C LYS A 93 13.92 2.01 -2.93
N ALA A 94 12.93 2.69 -2.34
CA ALA A 94 11.57 2.17 -2.22
C ALA A 94 10.94 1.92 -3.60
N SER A 95 10.99 2.89 -4.50
CA SER A 95 10.45 2.73 -5.86
C SER A 95 11.09 1.55 -6.60
N GLU A 96 12.40 1.36 -6.45
CA GLU A 96 13.11 0.21 -7.03
C GLU A 96 12.70 -1.12 -6.39
N TYR A 97 12.57 -1.18 -5.05
CA TYR A 97 12.19 -2.39 -4.32
C TYR A 97 10.77 -2.90 -4.64
N PHE A 98 9.85 -1.97 -4.90
CA PHE A 98 8.44 -2.28 -5.16
C PHE A 98 8.12 -2.41 -6.65
N ARG A 99 9.11 -2.29 -7.55
CA ARG A 99 8.89 -2.35 -9.01
C ARG A 99 8.13 -3.61 -9.45
N ASP A 100 8.52 -4.78 -8.96
CA ASP A 100 7.87 -6.06 -9.31
C ASP A 100 6.48 -6.22 -8.69
N ALA A 101 6.10 -5.41 -7.69
CA ALA A 101 4.77 -5.48 -7.10
C ALA A 101 3.65 -5.11 -8.09
N PHE A 102 4.01 -4.52 -9.24
CA PHE A 102 3.11 -4.07 -10.29
C PHE A 102 3.33 -4.76 -11.64
N GLU A 103 4.38 -5.56 -11.79
CA GLU A 103 4.76 -6.16 -13.08
C GLU A 103 3.96 -7.42 -13.44
N ASP A 104 3.34 -8.08 -12.45
CA ASP A 104 2.55 -9.30 -12.66
C ASP A 104 1.32 -9.07 -13.59
N GLY A 105 0.78 -7.85 -13.65
CA GLY A 105 -0.32 -7.50 -14.56
C GLY A 105 0.11 -7.03 -15.96
N SER A 106 1.39 -6.69 -16.17
CA SER A 106 1.83 -6.07 -17.43
C SER A 106 2.21 -7.09 -18.52
N SER A 107 2.57 -8.31 -18.14
CA SER A 107 2.90 -9.39 -19.08
C SER A 107 1.65 -9.92 -19.81
N GLU A 108 0.48 -9.90 -19.17
CA GLU A 108 -0.78 -10.36 -19.77
C GLU A 108 -1.42 -9.31 -20.69
N GLN A 109 -1.30 -8.02 -20.38
CA GLN A 109 -1.76 -6.94 -21.29
C GLN A 109 -0.89 -6.79 -22.54
N LYS A 110 0.43 -7.03 -22.45
CA LYS A 110 1.32 -7.05 -23.63
C LYS A 110 0.98 -8.20 -24.59
N LYS A 111 0.60 -9.38 -24.08
CA LYS A 111 0.16 -10.51 -24.93
C LYS A 111 -1.18 -10.27 -25.64
N LYS A 112 -2.13 -9.57 -24.99
CA LYS A 112 -3.45 -9.26 -25.61
C LYS A 112 -3.37 -8.17 -26.68
N ARG A 113 -2.43 -7.21 -26.58
CA ARG A 113 -2.22 -6.17 -27.61
C ARG A 113 -1.46 -6.68 -28.85
N SER A 114 -0.59 -7.68 -28.72
CA SER A 114 0.10 -8.27 -29.90
C SER A 114 -0.74 -9.27 -30.70
N ARG A 115 -1.88 -9.75 -30.18
CA ARG A 115 -2.81 -10.66 -30.90
C ARG A 115 -3.92 -9.94 -31.68
N LYS A 116 -3.92 -8.60 -31.67
CA LYS A 116 -4.90 -7.75 -32.36
C LYS A 116 -4.18 -6.79 -33.32
N LYS A 117 -3.42 -7.35 -34.25
CA LYS A 117 -3.11 -6.67 -35.52
C LYS A 117 -3.67 -7.56 -36.65
N PRO A 118 -4.65 -7.06 -37.44
CA PRO A 118 -5.09 -7.73 -38.65
C PRO A 118 -3.97 -7.78 -39.69
#